data_AF-A0A8D0JMH1-F1
#
_entry.id   AF-A0A8D0JMH1-F1
#
_cell.length_a   1.000
_cell.length_b   1.000
_cell.length_c   1.000
_cell.angle_alpha   90.00
_cell.angle_beta   90.00
_cell.angle_gamma   90.00
#
_symmetry.space_group_name_H-M   'P 1'
#
loop_
_entity.id
_entity.type
_entity.pdbx_description
1 polymer ?
#
loop_
_entity_poly.entity_id
_entity_poly.type
_entity_poly.pdbx_seq_one_letter_code
_entity_poly.pdbx_strand_id
1 'polypeptide(L)'
;MNTSFLKRGDCNSGYRIKMGEKRKRQQKLQNVPQIPCIRVPPSASGTSLLKDLTQGQQRYFYSIMRIYSPRPQWEALQTRYIHRLLQEQLLGYITQQEALAYAAVLRDSTKRASAKAAPQRTIPQRASGMTRTRPTALPVSAVAVGPRAQSMGL
;
A
#
# COMPACT_ATOMS: atom_id res chain seq x y z
N MET A 1 -3.31 67.56 47.55
CA MET A 1 -4.38 66.84 48.27
C MET A 1 -5.43 66.41 47.27
N ASN A 2 -5.71 65.10 47.25
CA ASN A 2 -6.99 64.45 46.91
C ASN A 2 -7.52 64.58 45.46
N THR A 3 -7.40 63.49 44.67
CA THR A 3 -8.41 62.43 44.42
C THR A 3 -9.40 62.86 43.32
N SER A 4 -9.81 62.10 42.30
CA SER A 4 -9.60 60.72 41.89
C SER A 4 -10.62 60.42 40.76
N PHE A 5 -10.36 59.37 39.99
CA PHE A 5 -11.32 58.58 39.20
C PHE A 5 -11.95 59.19 37.92
N LEU A 6 -11.35 58.80 36.78
CA LEU A 6 -12.04 58.64 35.50
C LEU A 6 -13.26 57.72 35.68
N LYS A 7 -14.46 58.27 35.52
CA LYS A 7 -15.70 57.51 35.42
C LYS A 7 -15.79 56.90 34.02
N ARG A 8 -15.64 55.58 33.94
CA ARG A 8 -16.08 54.77 32.80
C ARG A 8 -17.60 54.70 32.81
N GLY A 9 -18.22 55.02 31.68
CA GLY A 9 -19.63 54.79 31.38
C GLY A 9 -19.98 55.53 30.09
N ASP A 10 -20.62 54.98 29.08
CA ASP A 10 -21.10 53.63 28.81
C ASP A 10 -20.99 53.47 27.29
N CYS A 11 -20.35 52.38 26.84
CA CYS A 11 -20.28 52.08 25.42
C CYS A 11 -21.68 51.61 25.01
N ASN A 12 -22.47 52.49 24.39
CA ASN A 12 -23.78 52.16 23.88
C ASN A 12 -23.65 51.03 22.82
N SER A 13 -24.00 49.84 23.27
CA SER A 13 -24.05 48.58 22.53
C SER A 13 -25.17 48.65 21.49
N GLY A 14 -24.83 48.98 20.25
CA GLY A 14 -25.84 49.27 19.24
C GLY A 14 -25.61 48.78 17.82
N TYR A 15 -24.68 47.86 17.54
CA TYR A 15 -24.70 47.10 16.28
C TYR A 15 -23.82 45.85 16.37
N ARG A 16 -24.39 44.78 16.93
CA ARG A 16 -23.83 43.44 16.79
C ARG A 16 -24.13 42.97 15.37
N ILE A 17 -23.23 43.24 14.43
CA ILE A 17 -23.22 42.61 13.10
C ILE A 17 -23.15 41.10 13.35
N LYS A 18 -24.30 40.43 13.34
CA LYS A 18 -24.35 38.98 13.26
C LYS A 18 -23.85 38.64 11.86
N MET A 19 -22.54 38.37 11.74
CA MET A 19 -22.00 37.56 10.66
C MET A 19 -22.65 36.18 10.81
N GLY A 20 -23.88 36.05 10.32
CA GLY A 20 -24.47 34.76 10.10
C GLY A 20 -23.54 34.06 9.12
N GLU A 21 -22.69 33.18 9.64
CA GLU A 21 -21.98 32.19 8.86
C GLU A 21 -23.04 31.34 8.15
N LYS A 22 -23.55 31.85 7.04
CA LYS A 22 -24.13 31.04 6.00
C LYS A 22 -22.94 30.27 5.44
N ARG A 23 -22.58 29.17 6.10
CA ARG A 23 -21.98 28.04 5.41
C ARG A 23 -22.93 27.77 4.25
N LYS A 24 -22.59 28.28 3.07
CA LYS A 24 -23.20 27.87 1.81
C LYS A 24 -22.95 26.37 1.78
N ARG A 25 -23.89 25.58 2.29
CA ARG A 25 -23.95 24.14 2.02
C ARG A 25 -23.89 24.09 0.52
N GLN A 26 -22.78 23.58 -0.01
CA GLN A 26 -22.64 23.31 -1.43
C GLN A 26 -23.93 22.62 -1.84
N GLN A 27 -24.68 23.26 -2.73
CA GLN A 27 -25.87 22.65 -3.29
C GLN A 27 -25.42 21.30 -3.84
N LYS A 28 -26.08 20.23 -3.40
CA LYS A 28 -25.77 18.87 -3.80
C LYS A 28 -25.97 18.83 -5.31
N LEU A 29 -24.89 18.99 -6.06
CA LEU A 29 -24.88 18.91 -7.51
C LEU A 29 -25.36 17.50 -7.84
N GLN A 30 -26.64 17.36 -8.19
CA GLN A 30 -27.27 16.05 -8.43
C GLN A 30 -26.64 15.35 -9.65
N ASN A 31 -25.86 16.11 -10.45
CA ASN A 31 -25.20 15.67 -11.67
C ASN A 31 -23.68 15.90 -11.62
N VAL A 32 -23.01 15.61 -10.49
CA VAL A 32 -21.54 15.48 -10.53
C VAL A 32 -21.21 14.18 -11.25
N PRO A 33 -20.37 14.19 -12.31
CA PRO A 33 -19.90 12.96 -12.90
C PRO A 33 -19.24 12.14 -11.80
N GLN A 34 -19.79 10.95 -11.53
CA GLN A 34 -19.28 10.07 -10.51
C GLN A 34 -17.97 9.49 -11.02
N ILE A 35 -16.85 10.13 -10.68
CA ILE A 35 -15.52 9.66 -11.08
C ILE A 35 -15.36 8.26 -10.50
N PRO A 36 -15.18 7.22 -11.33
CA PRO A 36 -14.99 5.87 -10.85
C PRO A 36 -13.77 5.82 -9.95
N CYS A 37 -13.97 5.54 -8.67
CA CYS A 37 -12.87 5.39 -7.73
C CYS A 37 -12.07 4.15 -8.12
N ILE A 38 -10.77 4.31 -8.34
CA ILE A 38 -9.87 3.19 -8.61
C ILE A 38 -9.87 2.27 -7.38
N ARG A 39 -10.38 1.04 -7.56
CA ARG A 39 -10.39 0.02 -6.52
C ARG A 39 -9.15 -0.84 -6.66
N VAL A 40 -8.38 -0.95 -5.58
CA VAL A 40 -7.25 -1.88 -5.49
C VAL A 40 -7.82 -3.25 -5.09
N PRO A 41 -7.63 -4.31 -5.88
CA PRO A 41 -8.05 -5.65 -5.51
C PRO A 41 -7.35 -6.13 -4.23
N PRO A 42 -8.01 -6.87 -3.34
CA PRO A 42 -7.37 -7.41 -2.13
C PRO A 42 -6.13 -8.26 -2.42
N SER A 43 -6.14 -8.99 -3.55
CA SER A 43 -5.00 -9.77 -4.03
C SER A 43 -3.77 -8.92 -4.38
N ALA A 44 -3.96 -7.65 -4.77
CA ALA A 44 -2.89 -6.72 -5.07
C ALA A 44 -2.43 -5.94 -3.83
N SER A 45 -3.34 -5.66 -2.88
CA SER A 45 -3.03 -4.90 -1.66
C SER A 45 -1.97 -5.58 -0.78
N GLY A 46 -1.91 -6.91 -0.78
CA GLY A 46 -0.92 -7.69 0.00
C GLY A 46 0.45 -7.85 -0.68
N THR A 47 0.67 -7.26 -1.85
CA THR A 47 1.97 -7.34 -2.54
C THR A 47 3.02 -6.54 -1.79
N SER A 48 4.29 -6.95 -1.89
CA SER A 48 5.42 -6.25 -1.25
C SER A 48 5.53 -4.77 -1.65
N LEU A 49 4.97 -4.40 -2.80
CA LEU A 49 4.96 -3.04 -3.33
C LEU A 49 3.83 -2.16 -2.75
N LEU A 50 2.70 -2.75 -2.37
CA LEU A 50 1.52 -2.01 -1.88
C LEU A 50 1.24 -2.18 -0.39
N LYS A 51 1.92 -3.14 0.26
CA LYS A 51 1.87 -3.31 1.72
C LYS A 51 2.35 -2.04 2.42
N ASP A 52 1.81 -1.80 3.61
CA ASP A 52 2.17 -0.68 4.50
C ASP A 52 1.88 0.74 3.95
N LEU A 53 1.26 0.84 2.77
CA LEU A 53 0.82 2.12 2.19
C LEU A 53 -0.59 2.51 2.65
N THR A 54 -0.84 3.81 2.74
CA THR A 54 -2.20 4.34 2.96
C THR A 54 -3.12 4.02 1.77
N GLN A 55 -4.43 3.97 2.00
CA GLN A 55 -5.41 3.69 0.94
C GLN A 55 -5.32 4.66 -0.25
N GLY A 56 -4.92 5.92 -0.03
CA GLY A 56 -4.68 6.89 -1.10
C GLY A 56 -3.45 6.53 -1.93
N GLN A 57 -2.33 6.24 -1.28
CA GLN A 57 -1.08 5.84 -1.93
C GLN A 57 -1.24 4.53 -2.70
N GLN A 58 -1.91 3.52 -2.12
CA GLN A 58 -2.20 2.26 -2.80
C GLN A 58 -2.95 2.49 -4.11
N ARG A 59 -3.98 3.34 -4.10
CA ARG A 59 -4.75 3.66 -5.32
C ARG A 59 -3.91 4.37 -6.37
N TYR A 60 -3.04 5.29 -5.96
CA TYR A 60 -2.14 6.00 -6.87
C TYR A 60 -1.08 5.06 -7.49
N PHE A 61 -0.40 4.25 -6.68
CA PHE A 61 0.59 3.32 -7.22
C PHE A 61 -0.06 2.23 -8.08
N TYR A 62 -1.20 1.68 -7.66
CA TYR A 62 -1.93 0.69 -8.45
C TYR A 62 -2.41 1.26 -9.79
N SER A 63 -2.83 2.52 -9.86
CA SER A 63 -3.26 3.14 -11.13
C SER A 63 -2.11 3.21 -12.13
N ILE A 64 -0.90 3.58 -11.67
CA ILE A 64 0.31 3.60 -12.50
C ILE A 64 0.65 2.18 -12.97
N MET A 65 0.70 1.21 -12.04
CA MET A 65 0.97 -0.19 -12.38
C MET A 65 0.00 -0.72 -13.44
N ARG A 66 -1.28 -0.35 -13.34
CA ARG A 66 -2.32 -0.79 -14.28
C ARG A 66 -2.08 -0.25 -15.69
N ILE A 67 -1.58 0.97 -15.86
CA ILE A 67 -1.27 1.55 -17.18
C ILE A 67 -0.18 0.73 -17.89
N TYR A 68 0.84 0.29 -17.16
CA TYR A 68 1.93 -0.51 -17.72
C TYR A 68 1.63 -2.02 -17.75
N SER A 69 0.45 -2.45 -17.31
CA SER A 69 0.09 -3.86 -17.35
C SER A 69 -0.28 -4.28 -18.78
N PRO A 70 0.40 -5.28 -19.38
CA PRO A 70 0.05 -5.76 -20.72
C PRO A 70 -1.19 -6.67 -20.69
N ARG A 71 -1.58 -7.13 -19.51
CA ARG A 71 -2.68 -8.08 -19.27
C ARG A 71 -4.01 -7.66 -19.90
N PRO A 72 -4.58 -6.46 -19.65
CA PRO A 72 -5.84 -6.06 -20.26
C PRO A 72 -5.78 -5.99 -21.79
N GLN A 73 -4.63 -5.58 -22.35
CA GLN A 73 -4.43 -5.55 -23.81
C GLN A 73 -4.40 -6.95 -24.40
N TRP A 74 -3.73 -7.87 -23.72
CA TRP A 74 -3.69 -9.27 -24.11
C TRP A 74 -5.07 -9.93 -24.07
N GLU A 75 -5.84 -9.74 -22.99
CA GLU A 75 -7.22 -10.24 -22.85
C GLU A 75 -8.14 -9.71 -23.96
N ALA A 76 -8.00 -8.43 -24.33
CA ALA A 76 -8.72 -7.84 -25.45
C ALA A 76 -8.36 -8.49 -26.80
N LEU A 77 -7.06 -8.74 -27.04
CA LEU A 77 -6.60 -9.41 -28.25
C LEU A 77 -7.12 -10.85 -28.35
N GLN A 78 -7.09 -11.59 -27.25
CA GLN A 78 -7.62 -12.95 -27.17
C GLN A 78 -9.12 -12.99 -27.52
N THR A 79 -9.90 -12.08 -26.94
CA THR A 79 -11.34 -11.99 -27.19
C THR A 79 -11.63 -11.73 -28.67
N ARG A 80 -10.89 -10.79 -29.29
CA ARG A 80 -11.00 -10.50 -30.72
C ARG A 80 -10.63 -11.71 -31.58
N TYR A 81 -9.57 -12.42 -31.22
CA TYR A 81 -9.14 -13.61 -31.93
C TYR A 81 -10.20 -14.73 -31.86
N ILE A 82 -10.76 -15.02 -30.69
CA ILE A 82 -11.82 -16.02 -30.53
C ILE A 82 -13.05 -15.65 -31.37
N HIS A 83 -13.44 -14.37 -31.35
CA HIS A 83 -14.57 -13.89 -32.15
C HIS A 83 -14.32 -14.10 -33.66
N ARG A 84 -13.11 -13.76 -34.13
CA ARG A 84 -12.72 -13.99 -35.52
C ARG A 84 -12.75 -15.47 -35.87
N LEU A 85 -12.26 -16.34 -34.98
CA LEU A 85 -12.24 -17.78 -35.17
C LEU A 85 -13.66 -18.34 -35.35
N LEU A 86 -14.60 -17.88 -34.51
CA LEU A 86 -16.00 -18.27 -34.60
C LEU A 86 -16.62 -17.82 -35.93
N GLN A 87 -16.28 -16.61 -36.38
CA GLN A 87 -16.73 -16.08 -37.66
C GLN A 87 -16.16 -16.87 -38.85
N GLU A 88 -14.87 -17.22 -38.83
CA GLU A 88 -14.23 -18.04 -39.87
C GLU A 88 -14.82 -19.45 -39.93
N GLN A 89 -15.17 -20.03 -38.78
CA GLN A 89 -15.87 -21.31 -38.70
C GLN A 89 -17.28 -21.23 -39.31
N LEU A 90 -18.03 -20.16 -39.01
CA LEU A 90 -19.38 -19.97 -39.56
C LEU A 90 -19.36 -19.78 -41.09
N LEU A 91 -18.31 -19.11 -41.60
CA LEU A 91 -18.11 -18.90 -43.03
C LEU A 91 -17.55 -20.14 -43.75
N GLY A 92 -17.22 -21.21 -43.01
CA GLY A 92 -16.70 -22.45 -43.57
C GLY A 92 -15.23 -22.38 -44.04
N TYR A 93 -14.49 -21.33 -43.65
CA TYR A 93 -13.06 -21.25 -43.95
C TYR A 93 -12.22 -22.22 -43.12
N ILE A 94 -12.71 -22.54 -41.92
CA ILE A 94 -12.06 -23.48 -41.00
C ILE A 94 -13.08 -24.50 -40.49
N THR A 95 -12.57 -25.68 -40.15
CA THR A 95 -13.37 -26.73 -39.52
C THR A 95 -13.54 -26.45 -38.02
N GLN A 96 -14.57 -27.06 -37.42
CA GLN A 96 -14.78 -26.98 -35.97
C GLN A 96 -13.59 -27.55 -35.18
N GLN A 97 -12.97 -28.63 -35.67
CA GLN A 97 -11.84 -29.27 -35.00
C GLN A 97 -10.60 -28.37 -34.98
N GLU A 98 -10.34 -27.67 -36.09
CA GLU A 98 -9.26 -26.67 -36.17
C GLU A 98 -9.54 -25.49 -35.24
N ALA A 99 -10.77 -24.97 -35.22
CA ALA A 99 -11.17 -23.90 -34.31
C ALA A 99 -10.92 -24.29 -32.83
N LEU A 100 -11.29 -25.51 -32.44
CA LEU A 100 -11.03 -26.02 -31.09
C LEU A 100 -9.53 -26.17 -30.80
N ALA A 101 -8.74 -26.64 -31.77
CA ALA A 101 -7.30 -26.76 -31.63
C ALA A 101 -6.62 -25.40 -31.40
N TYR A 102 -6.98 -24.37 -32.19
CA TYR A 102 -6.47 -23.01 -32.00
C TYR A 102 -6.88 -22.41 -30.65
N ALA A 103 -8.13 -22.62 -30.22
CA ALA A 103 -8.59 -22.19 -28.91
C ALA A 103 -7.81 -22.87 -27.77
N ALA A 104 -7.48 -24.16 -27.90
CA ALA A 104 -6.68 -24.90 -26.92
C ALA A 104 -5.26 -24.31 -26.79
N VAL A 105 -4.57 -24.07 -27.93
CA VAL A 105 -3.25 -23.43 -27.95
C VAL A 105 -3.28 -22.06 -27.28
N LEU A 106 -4.33 -21.27 -27.51
CA LEU A 106 -4.51 -19.97 -26.88
C LEU A 106 -4.64 -20.09 -25.35
N ARG A 107 -5.45 -21.05 -24.86
CA ARG A 107 -5.61 -21.30 -23.42
C ARG A 107 -4.29 -21.74 -22.77
N ASP A 108 -3.55 -22.62 -23.44
CA ASP A 108 -2.26 -23.10 -22.94
C ASP A 108 -1.20 -21.99 -22.90
N SER A 109 -1.15 -21.13 -23.92
CA SER A 109 -0.24 -19.97 -23.94
C SER A 109 -0.53 -19.03 -22.76
N THR A 110 -1.81 -18.82 -22.44
CA THR A 110 -2.26 -18.00 -21.30
C THR A 110 -1.83 -18.61 -19.98
N LYS A 111 -2.04 -19.92 -19.82
CA LYS A 111 -1.65 -20.66 -18.62
C LYS A 111 -0.13 -20.59 -18.40
N ARG A 112 0.66 -20.76 -19.46
CA ARG A 112 2.12 -20.64 -19.43
C ARG A 112 2.59 -19.22 -19.11
N ALA A 113 1.97 -18.20 -19.70
CA ALA A 113 2.29 -16.80 -19.43
C ALA A 113 2.00 -16.42 -17.97
N SER A 114 0.86 -16.86 -17.43
CA SER A 114 0.50 -16.67 -16.02
C SER A 114 1.48 -17.33 -15.08
N ALA A 115 1.87 -18.59 -15.35
CA ALA A 115 2.84 -19.31 -14.53
C ALA A 115 4.22 -18.62 -14.51
N LYS A 116 4.67 -18.03 -15.63
CA LYS A 116 5.94 -17.29 -15.70
C LYS A 116 5.94 -15.96 -14.93
N ALA A 117 4.78 -15.39 -14.63
CA ALA A 117 4.69 -14.20 -13.78
C ALA A 117 4.85 -14.53 -12.28
N ALA A 118 4.81 -15.81 -11.91
CA ALA A 118 4.79 -16.29 -10.53
C ALA A 118 6.03 -17.09 -10.05
N PRO A 119 7.26 -16.96 -10.57
CA PRO A 119 8.41 -17.37 -9.78
C PRO A 119 8.64 -16.26 -8.76
N GLN A 120 7.95 -16.37 -7.61
CA GLN A 120 8.49 -15.88 -6.36
C GLN A 120 9.93 -16.38 -6.32
N ARG A 121 10.90 -15.48 -6.49
CA ARG A 121 12.28 -15.78 -6.18
C ARG A 121 12.27 -16.12 -4.69
N THR A 122 12.15 -17.40 -4.37
CA THR A 122 12.69 -17.92 -3.13
C THR A 122 14.18 -17.67 -3.24
N ILE A 123 14.60 -16.49 -2.77
CA ILE A 123 16.00 -16.19 -2.53
C ILE A 123 16.46 -17.36 -1.65
N PRO A 124 17.38 -18.23 -2.11
CA PRO A 124 17.93 -19.23 -1.22
C PRO A 124 18.57 -18.45 -0.08
N GLN A 125 17.99 -18.58 1.11
CA GLN A 125 18.47 -17.98 2.33
C GLN A 125 19.85 -18.56 2.55
N ARG A 126 20.90 -17.88 2.04
CA ARG A 126 22.28 -18.22 2.35
C ARG A 126 22.37 -18.11 3.86
N ALA A 127 22.61 -19.25 4.52
CA ALA A 127 23.03 -19.29 5.91
C ALA A 127 24.30 -18.43 6.01
N SER A 128 24.13 -17.20 6.46
CA SER A 128 25.24 -16.33 6.84
C SER A 128 25.71 -16.84 8.20
N GLY A 129 26.58 -17.85 8.17
CA GLY A 129 27.37 -18.27 9.33
C GLY A 129 28.38 -17.18 9.67
N MET A 130 27.90 -16.09 10.24
CA MET A 130 28.76 -15.07 10.85
C MET A 130 28.97 -15.49 12.31
N THR A 131 29.99 -16.29 12.57
CA THR A 131 30.54 -16.50 13.91
C THR A 131 31.06 -15.15 14.40
N ARG A 132 30.22 -14.41 15.09
CA ARG A 132 30.62 -13.21 15.83
C ARG A 132 31.36 -13.69 17.08
N THR A 133 32.68 -13.74 17.02
CA THR A 133 33.54 -13.97 18.17
C THR A 133 33.26 -12.87 19.19
N ARG A 134 32.54 -13.19 20.26
CA ARG A 134 32.42 -12.32 21.44
C ARG A 134 33.79 -12.30 22.12
N PRO A 135 34.40 -11.14 22.41
CA PRO A 135 35.46 -11.09 23.39
C PRO A 135 34.82 -11.31 24.76
N THR A 136 35.14 -12.44 25.38
CA THR A 136 34.83 -12.75 26.78
C THR A 136 35.69 -11.83 27.66
N ALA A 137 35.07 -10.83 28.27
CA ALA A 137 35.71 -10.02 29.31
C ALA A 137 35.77 -10.86 30.60
N LEU A 138 36.96 -11.36 30.94
CA LEU A 138 37.28 -11.94 32.24
C LEU A 138 37.35 -10.81 33.28
N PRO A 139 36.57 -10.84 34.38
CA PRO A 139 36.80 -9.96 35.50
C PRO A 139 37.96 -10.50 36.36
N VAL A 140 38.97 -9.65 36.53
CA VAL A 140 40.13 -9.86 37.39
C VAL A 140 39.67 -10.00 38.85
N SER A 141 39.91 -11.19 39.40
CA SER A 141 40.29 -11.50 40.79
C SER A 141 39.78 -10.56 41.90
N ALA A 142 38.63 -10.90 42.49
CA ALA A 142 38.34 -10.56 43.87
C ALA A 142 38.83 -11.71 44.77
N VAL A 143 40.03 -11.56 45.33
CA VAL A 143 40.49 -12.42 46.43
C VAL A 143 39.68 -12.04 47.66
N ALA A 144 38.82 -12.95 48.09
CA ALA A 144 38.22 -12.91 49.40
C ALA A 144 38.83 -14.01 50.27
N VAL A 145 38.89 -13.69 51.58
CA VAL A 145 38.91 -14.56 52.76
C VAL A 145 40.21 -14.56 53.57
N GLY A 146 40.07 -14.06 54.80
CA GLY A 146 40.93 -14.35 55.94
C GLY A 146 40.62 -13.44 57.14
N PRO A 147 39.90 -13.91 58.18
CA PRO A 147 39.43 -13.06 59.27
C PRO A 147 40.35 -13.05 60.51
N ARG A 148 40.32 -11.91 61.23
CA ARG A 148 40.34 -11.74 62.70
C ARG A 148 41.59 -12.16 63.52
N ALA A 149 42.22 -11.19 64.21
CA ALA A 149 42.27 -11.07 65.69
C ALA A 149 43.44 -10.19 66.21
N GLN A 150 43.10 -9.21 67.09
CA GLN A 150 43.82 -8.72 68.30
C GLN A 150 45.20 -8.02 68.12
N SER A 151 45.69 -7.08 68.95
CA SER A 151 45.26 -6.25 70.08
C SER A 151 46.54 -5.53 70.58
N MET A 152 46.44 -4.28 71.09
CA MET A 152 47.46 -3.50 71.86
C MET A 152 48.73 -3.07 71.10
N GLY A 153 49.35 -1.91 71.31
CA GLY A 153 49.21 -0.86 72.31
C GLY A 153 50.61 -0.28 72.61
N LEU A 154 50.77 1.03 72.40
CA LEU A 154 51.72 2.03 72.95
C LEU A 154 52.11 3.06 71.88
#